data_AF-A0A8T8HTH4-F1
#
_entry.id   AF-A0A8T8HTH4-F1
#
_cell.length_a   1.000
_cell.length_b   1.000
_cell.length_c   1.000
_cell.angle_alpha   90.00
_cell.angle_beta   90.00
_cell.angle_gamma   90.00
#
_symmetry.space_group_name_H-M   'P 1'
#
loop_
_entity.id
_entity.type
_entity.pdbx_description
1 polymer ?
#
loop_
_entity_poly.entity_id
_entity_poly.type
_entity_poly.pdbx_seq_one_letter_code
_entity_poly.pdbx_strand_id
1 'polypeptide(L)'
;QKLLDAAGELMRGQGYGAMSVAGICELAGVRKGSFYHFFDSKQVLAVEALRAAWAAEEALWKEILRSSGRPLHRLERLLLAHAARNASAPRQARERLRPRLPLRQPRPGTRRPGRNRPRVPRRDLRPAGLPGARRPARSRRTRAHPQG
;
A
#
# COMPACT_ATOMS: atom_id res chain seq x y z
N GLN A 1 21.62 -2.37 -14.53
CA GLN A 1 20.73 -2.79 -13.43
C GLN A 1 21.45 -2.82 -12.07
N LYS A 2 22.43 -3.72 -11.83
CA LYS A 2 23.10 -3.87 -10.52
C LYS A 2 23.60 -2.57 -9.86
N LEU A 3 24.23 -1.68 -10.62
CA LEU A 3 24.70 -0.37 -10.13
C LEU A 3 23.56 0.55 -9.68
N LEU A 4 22.43 0.55 -10.40
CA LEU A 4 21.24 1.34 -10.06
C LEU A 4 20.58 0.83 -8.79
N ASP A 5 20.48 -0.50 -8.66
CA ASP A 5 19.89 -1.14 -7.48
C ASP A 5 20.74 -0.83 -6.23
N ALA A 6 22.06 -1.00 -6.32
CA ALA A 6 23.00 -0.69 -5.26
C ALA A 6 22.98 0.80 -4.87
N ALA A 7 23.00 1.71 -5.85
CA ALA A 7 22.88 3.14 -5.58
C ALA A 7 21.54 3.49 -4.91
N GLY A 8 20.44 2.91 -5.36
CA GLY A 8 19.12 3.09 -4.77
C GLY A 8 19.07 2.60 -3.31
N GLU A 9 19.69 1.47 -3.01
CA GLU A 9 19.77 0.92 -1.67
C GLU A 9 20.60 1.80 -0.72
N LEU A 10 21.79 2.22 -1.16
CA LEU A 10 22.65 3.12 -0.38
C LEU A 10 21.96 4.48 -0.16
N MET A 11 21.27 5.02 -1.18
CA MET A 11 20.51 6.27 -1.02
C MET A 11 19.37 6.15 0.00
N ARG A 12 18.62 5.04 0.01
CA ARG A 12 17.58 4.80 1.03
C ARG A 12 18.16 4.56 2.42
N GLY A 13 19.35 3.97 2.50
CA GLY A 13 20.00 3.59 3.75
C GLY A 13 20.69 4.72 4.49
N GLN A 14 21.58 5.41 3.79
CA GLN A 14 22.53 6.37 4.34
C GLN A 14 22.42 7.77 3.70
N GLY A 15 21.59 7.92 2.67
CA GLY A 15 21.43 9.16 1.92
C GLY A 15 22.54 9.38 0.89
N TYR A 16 22.34 10.36 0.02
CA TYR A 16 23.27 10.67 -1.07
C TYR A 16 24.66 11.09 -0.59
N GLY A 17 24.75 11.88 0.49
CA GLY A 17 26.02 12.41 0.99
C GLY A 17 27.01 11.33 1.44
N ALA A 18 26.51 10.26 2.06
CA ALA A 18 27.33 9.15 2.55
C ALA A 18 27.68 8.12 1.44
N MET A 19 27.04 8.22 0.27
CA MET A 19 27.28 7.31 -0.84
C MET A 19 28.61 7.59 -1.55
N SER A 20 29.40 6.53 -1.76
CA SER A 20 30.68 6.55 -2.49
C SER A 20 30.67 5.58 -3.67
N VAL A 21 31.44 5.90 -4.73
CA VAL A 21 31.59 5.01 -5.90
C VAL A 21 32.14 3.64 -5.48
N ALA A 22 33.06 3.61 -4.52
CA ALA A 22 33.60 2.37 -3.97
C ALA A 22 32.51 1.51 -3.31
N GLY A 23 31.71 2.09 -2.42
CA GLY A 23 30.62 1.38 -1.75
C GLY A 23 29.52 0.92 -2.72
N ILE A 24 29.23 1.70 -3.76
CA ILE A 24 28.33 1.28 -4.85
C ILE A 24 28.89 0.04 -5.57
N CYS A 25 30.17 0.07 -5.94
CA CYS A 25 30.81 -1.03 -6.66
C CYS A 25 30.88 -2.31 -5.81
N GLU A 26 31.21 -2.14 -4.53
CA GLU A 26 31.25 -3.23 -3.54
C GLU A 26 29.87 -3.90 -3.41
N LEU A 27 28.82 -3.11 -3.16
CA LEU A 27 27.46 -3.63 -3.05
C LEU A 27 26.95 -4.26 -4.35
N ALA A 28 27.30 -3.68 -5.51
CA ALA A 28 26.92 -4.22 -6.81
C ALA A 28 27.77 -5.44 -7.25
N GLY A 29 28.83 -5.78 -6.52
CA GLY A 29 29.77 -6.85 -6.89
C GLY A 29 30.52 -6.59 -8.20
N VAL A 30 30.83 -5.32 -8.50
CA VAL A 30 31.53 -4.91 -9.72
C VAL A 30 32.86 -4.23 -9.42
N ARG A 31 33.79 -4.30 -10.37
CA ARG A 31 35.08 -3.60 -10.27
C ARG A 31 34.89 -2.11 -10.54
N LYS A 32 35.65 -1.26 -9.84
CA LYS A 32 35.62 0.21 -9.99
C LYS A 32 35.84 0.67 -11.44
N GLY A 33 36.68 -0.03 -12.22
CA GLY A 33 36.89 0.29 -13.63
C GLY A 33 35.62 0.12 -14.48
N SER A 34 34.75 -0.84 -14.15
CA SER A 34 33.48 -1.05 -14.85
C SER A 34 32.47 0.05 -14.57
N PHE A 35 32.55 0.73 -13.41
CA PHE A 35 31.66 1.85 -13.10
C PHE A 35 31.76 2.96 -14.14
N TYR A 36 32.98 3.41 -14.43
CA TYR A 36 33.22 4.54 -15.33
C TYR A 36 32.99 4.23 -16.81
N HIS A 37 32.80 2.95 -17.15
CA HIS A 37 32.31 2.58 -18.48
C HIS A 37 30.81 2.88 -18.65
N PHE A 38 30.04 2.85 -17.57
CA PHE A 38 28.58 3.04 -17.60
C PHE A 38 28.14 4.42 -17.12
N PHE A 39 28.88 5.04 -16.21
CA PHE A 39 28.51 6.32 -15.61
C PHE A 39 29.74 7.20 -15.40
N ASP A 40 29.67 8.44 -15.91
CA ASP A 40 30.75 9.42 -15.76
C ASP A 40 30.97 9.83 -14.30
N SER A 41 29.94 9.73 -13.46
CA SER A 41 30.03 10.08 -12.05
C SER A 41 28.95 9.43 -11.19
N LYS A 42 29.12 9.50 -9.87
CA LYS A 42 28.09 9.06 -8.91
C LYS A 42 26.82 9.91 -8.97
N GLN A 43 26.92 11.17 -9.41
CA GLN A 43 25.80 12.09 -9.58
C GLN A 43 24.87 11.58 -10.67
N VAL A 44 25.43 11.23 -11.84
CA VAL A 44 24.66 10.69 -12.96
C VAL A 44 23.97 9.40 -12.54
N LEU A 45 24.71 8.49 -11.90
CA LEU A 45 24.12 7.25 -11.39
C LEU A 45 23.01 7.52 -10.37
N ALA A 46 23.18 8.48 -9.45
CA ALA A 46 22.18 8.81 -8.45
C ALA A 46 20.89 9.35 -9.07
N VAL A 47 21.00 10.23 -10.07
CA VAL A 47 19.85 10.76 -10.81
C VAL A 47 19.12 9.64 -11.53
N GLU A 48 19.84 8.76 -12.22
CA GLU A 48 19.23 7.63 -12.92
C GLU A 48 18.58 6.62 -11.97
N ALA A 49 19.21 6.34 -10.83
CA ALA A 49 18.64 5.49 -9.79
C ALA A 49 17.37 6.12 -9.19
N LEU A 50 17.33 7.45 -9.01
CA LEU A 50 16.14 8.16 -8.55
C LEU A 50 15.01 8.12 -9.58
N ARG A 51 15.33 8.34 -10.87
CA ARG A 51 14.36 8.23 -11.97
C ARG A 51 13.75 6.83 -12.03
N ALA A 52 14.58 5.79 -11.94
CA ALA A 52 14.12 4.40 -11.94
C ALA A 52 13.22 4.10 -10.72
N ALA A 53 13.60 4.57 -9.54
CA ALA A 53 12.79 4.41 -8.33
C ALA A 53 11.43 5.12 -8.44
N TRP A 54 11.41 6.33 -8.99
CA TRP A 54 10.19 7.10 -9.24
C TRP A 54 9.29 6.41 -10.25
N ALA A 55 9.84 5.96 -11.39
CA ALA A 55 9.06 5.27 -12.42
C ALA A 55 8.38 4.01 -11.87
N ALA A 56 9.07 3.25 -11.03
CA ALA A 56 8.51 2.07 -10.37
C ALA A 56 7.39 2.43 -9.37
N GLU A 57 7.58 3.50 -8.59
CA GLU A 57 6.56 4.00 -7.65
C GLU A 57 5.31 4.50 -8.39
N GLU A 58 5.50 5.29 -9.44
CA GLU A 58 4.43 5.84 -10.26
C GLU A 58 3.61 4.72 -10.93
N ALA A 59 4.27 3.69 -11.45
CA ALA A 59 3.60 2.52 -12.00
C ALA A 59 2.73 1.80 -10.96
N LEU A 60 3.26 1.58 -9.75
CA LEU A 60 2.51 0.94 -8.66
C LEU A 60 1.30 1.78 -8.23
N TRP A 61 1.47 3.11 -8.09
CA TRP A 61 0.37 4.00 -7.72
C TRP A 61 -0.73 4.01 -8.77
N LYS A 62 -0.34 4.11 -10.04
CA LYS A 62 -1.25 4.03 -11.18
C LYS A 62 -2.05 2.74 -11.17
N GLU A 63 -1.42 1.61 -10.90
CA GLU A 63 -2.08 0.32 -10.79
C GLU A 63 -3.10 0.29 -9.64
N ILE A 64 -2.70 0.72 -8.44
CA ILE A 64 -3.59 0.75 -7.26
C ILE A 64 -4.78 1.69 -7.48
N LEU A 65 -4.56 2.86 -8.08
CA LEU A 65 -5.61 3.85 -8.29
C LEU A 65 -6.57 3.46 -9.41
N ARG A 66 -6.12 2.71 -10.42
CA ARG A 66 -6.96 2.19 -11.50
C ARG A 66 -7.69 0.90 -11.16
N SER A 67 -7.28 0.20 -10.10
CA SER A 67 -7.94 -1.05 -9.70
C SER A 67 -9.43 -0.83 -9.36
N SER A 68 -10.24 -1.88 -9.49
CA SER A 68 -11.64 -1.85 -9.06
C SER A 68 -11.78 -1.77 -7.54
N GLY A 69 -12.93 -1.28 -7.05
CA GLY A 69 -13.25 -1.22 -5.61
C GLY A 69 -13.63 0.17 -5.11
N ARG A 70 -13.91 0.26 -3.81
CA ARG A 70 -14.30 1.52 -3.15
C ARG A 70 -13.11 2.52 -3.19
N PRO A 71 -13.33 3.80 -3.54
CA PRO A 71 -12.25 4.79 -3.65
C PRO A 71 -11.37 4.90 -2.39
N LEU A 72 -12.00 4.89 -1.20
CA LEU A 72 -11.28 4.98 0.07
C LEU A 72 -10.34 3.78 0.29
N HIS A 73 -10.73 2.58 -0.14
CA HIS A 73 -9.91 1.39 -0.01
C HIS A 73 -8.68 1.42 -0.93
N ARG A 74 -8.79 2.05 -2.11
CA ARG A 74 -7.63 2.26 -3.00
C ARG A 74 -6.64 3.25 -2.40
N LEU A 75 -7.13 4.33 -1.79
CA LEU A 75 -6.27 5.29 -1.08
C LEU A 75 -5.57 4.64 0.10
N GLU A 76 -6.28 3.83 0.89
CA GLU A 76 -5.69 3.06 1.99
C GLU A 76 -4.58 2.13 1.50
N ARG A 77 -4.83 1.35 0.44
CA ARG A 77 -3.82 0.49 -0.19
C ARG A 77 -2.61 1.28 -0.69
N LEU A 78 -2.82 2.44 -1.31
CA LEU A 78 -1.73 3.30 -1.80
C LEU A 78 -0.87 3.80 -0.63
N LEU A 79 -1.49 4.31 0.43
CA LEU A 79 -0.78 4.82 1.62
C LEU A 79 0.00 3.70 2.31
N LEU A 80 -0.57 2.51 2.44
CA LEU A 80 0.11 1.36 3.03
C LEU A 80 1.27 0.87 2.16
N ALA A 81 1.09 0.80 0.84
CA ALA A 81 2.16 0.40 -0.09
C ALA A 81 3.33 1.40 -0.05
N HIS A 82 3.03 2.69 -0.05
CA HIS A 82 4.02 3.75 0.06
C HIS A 82 4.75 3.72 1.42
N ALA A 83 4.01 3.54 2.51
CA ALA A 83 4.58 3.42 3.86
C ALA A 83 5.48 2.18 3.99
N ALA A 84 5.09 1.03 3.44
CA ALA A 84 5.89 -0.18 3.47
C ALA A 84 7.23 -0.01 2.72
N ARG A 85 7.20 0.63 1.54
CA ARG A 85 8.42 0.95 0.79
C ARG A 85 9.35 1.87 1.57
N ASN A 86 8.84 2.94 2.19
CA ASN A 86 9.65 3.85 2.99
C ASN A 86 10.12 3.23 4.31
N ALA A 87 9.31 2.34 4.90
CA ALA A 87 9.69 1.62 6.11
C ALA A 87 10.83 0.63 5.84
N SER A 88 11.02 0.09 4.64
CA SER A 88 12.18 -0.76 4.35
C SER A 88 13.55 -0.06 4.54
N ALA A 89 13.57 1.26 4.74
CA ALA A 89 14.76 2.00 5.12
C ALA A 89 15.29 1.58 6.52
N PRO A 90 16.61 1.54 6.74
CA PRO A 90 17.23 1.23 8.04
C PRO A 90 16.68 2.12 9.15
N ARG A 91 16.67 1.60 10.38
CA ARG A 91 16.12 2.30 11.57
C ARG A 91 16.59 3.76 11.70
N GLN A 92 17.84 4.04 11.32
CA GLN A 92 18.42 5.39 11.33
C GLN A 92 17.77 6.35 10.31
N ALA A 93 17.42 5.87 9.11
CA ALA A 93 16.68 6.64 8.11
C ALA A 93 15.22 6.85 8.54
N ARG A 94 14.60 5.85 9.18
CA ARG A 94 13.25 5.98 9.77
C ARG A 94 13.21 7.05 10.86
N GLU A 95 14.23 7.13 11.72
CA GLU A 95 14.31 8.14 12.78
C GLU A 95 14.34 9.57 12.19
N ARG A 96 15.06 9.75 11.07
CA ARG A 96 15.17 11.04 10.35
C ARG A 96 13.90 11.43 9.61
N LEU A 97 13.21 10.45 9.03
CA LEU A 97 11.95 10.63 8.27
C LEU A 97 10.70 10.53 9.16
N ARG A 98 10.87 10.28 10.46
CA ARG A 98 9.78 10.18 11.40
C ARG A 98 9.05 11.53 11.41
N PRO A 99 7.77 11.59 11.05
CA PRO A 99 7.05 12.85 11.05
C PRO A 99 7.10 13.42 12.47
N ARG A 100 7.62 14.65 12.63
CA ARG A 100 7.56 15.42 13.88
C ARG A 100 6.13 15.89 14.19
N LEU A 101 5.14 15.19 13.66
CA LEU A 101 3.75 15.43 13.98
C LEU A 101 3.56 14.88 15.39
N PRO A 102 3.08 15.68 16.36
CA PRO A 102 2.63 15.13 17.61
C PRO A 102 1.42 14.26 17.28
N LEU A 103 1.65 12.96 17.06
CA LEU A 103 0.59 11.98 17.15
C LEU A 103 0.01 12.20 18.54
N ARG A 104 -1.17 12.81 18.59
CA ARG A 104 -1.90 13.10 19.81
C ARG A 104 -2.05 11.76 20.51
N GLN A 105 -1.14 11.48 21.45
CA GLN A 105 -1.15 10.24 22.23
C GLN A 105 -2.56 10.12 22.79
N PRO A 106 -3.26 8.98 22.61
CA PRO A 106 -4.50 8.77 23.31
C PRO A 106 -4.18 8.89 24.81
N ARG A 107 -4.70 9.93 25.45
CA ARG A 107 -4.45 10.19 26.87
C ARG A 107 -4.79 8.91 27.65
N PRO A 108 -3.85 8.32 28.40
CA PRO A 108 -4.20 7.23 29.29
C PRO A 108 -5.13 7.81 30.35
N GLY A 109 -6.38 7.32 30.40
CA GLY A 109 -7.28 7.61 31.52
C GLY A 109 -8.58 8.36 31.25
N THR A 110 -8.97 8.71 30.02
CA THR A 110 -10.36 9.21 29.82
C THR A 110 -11.35 8.05 29.71
N ARG A 111 -11.58 7.37 30.82
CA ARG A 111 -12.82 6.61 31.04
C ARG A 111 -13.94 7.66 31.01
N ARG A 112 -14.68 7.76 29.90
CA ARG A 112 -15.85 8.65 29.83
C ARG A 112 -16.86 8.18 30.89
N PRO A 113 -17.25 9.01 31.86
CA PRO A 113 -18.37 8.67 32.74
C PRO A 113 -19.65 8.67 31.90
N GLY A 114 -20.45 7.61 32.09
CA GLY A 114 -21.84 7.44 31.66
C GLY A 114 -22.36 8.31 30.52
N ARG A 115 -22.28 7.83 29.28
CA ARG A 115 -23.34 8.15 28.31
C ARG A 115 -24.50 7.21 28.59
N ASN A 116 -25.42 7.67 29.44
CA ASN A 116 -26.75 7.11 29.54
C ASN A 116 -27.40 7.23 28.14
N ARG A 117 -27.33 6.16 27.34
CA ARG A 117 -28.09 6.10 26.09
C ARG A 117 -29.54 5.90 26.51
N PRO A 118 -30.50 6.78 26.15
CA PRO A 118 -31.89 6.44 26.31
C PRO A 118 -32.14 5.13 25.54
N ARG A 119 -32.61 4.10 26.25
CA ARG A 119 -33.10 2.87 25.65
C ARG A 119 -34.29 3.27 24.77
N VAL A 120 -34.08 3.31 23.46
CA VAL A 120 -35.19 3.39 22.51
C VAL A 120 -36.02 2.11 22.70
N PRO A 121 -37.30 2.17 23.07
CA PRO A 121 -38.14 0.98 23.10
C PRO A 121 -38.12 0.36 21.70
N ARG A 122 -37.85 -0.94 21.60
CA ARG A 122 -38.03 -1.69 20.36
C ARG A 122 -39.50 -1.58 19.99
N ARG A 123 -39.82 -0.66 19.08
CA ARG A 123 -41.12 -0.63 18.42
C ARG A 123 -41.09 -1.83 17.47
N ASP A 124 -41.94 -2.81 17.76
CA ASP A 124 -42.12 -3.99 16.94
C ASP A 124 -42.40 -3.58 15.49
N LEU A 125 -41.37 -3.64 14.67
CA LEU A 125 -41.51 -3.65 13.22
C LEU A 125 -42.05 -5.04 12.85
N ARG A 126 -43.34 -5.25 13.07
CA ARG A 126 -44.09 -6.22 12.26
C ARG A 126 -43.99 -5.73 10.81
N PRO A 127 -43.54 -6.54 9.86
CA PRO A 127 -43.63 -6.15 8.46
C PRO A 127 -45.11 -6.04 8.11
N ALA A 128 -45.56 -4.83 7.75
CA ALA A 128 -46.82 -4.63 7.06
C ALA A 128 -46.75 -5.45 5.77
N GLY A 129 -47.58 -6.48 5.68
CA GLY A 129 -47.69 -7.32 4.50
C GLY A 129 -48.06 -6.46 3.29
N LEU A 130 -47.20 -6.48 2.27
CA LEU A 130 -47.54 -6.00 0.94
C LEU A 130 -48.61 -6.93 0.36
N PRO A 131 -49.79 -6.43 -0.06
CA PRO A 131 -50.75 -7.23 -0.79
C PRO A 131 -50.23 -7.39 -2.23
N GLY A 132 -49.89 -8.61 -2.64
CA GLY A 132 -49.63 -8.87 -4.07
C GLY A 132 -48.62 -9.94 -4.47
N ALA A 133 -47.99 -10.67 -3.54
CA ALA A 133 -47.10 -11.77 -3.93
C ALA A 133 -47.92 -13.03 -4.30
N ARG A 134 -48.26 -13.16 -5.59
CA ARG A 134 -48.80 -14.37 -6.20
C ARG A 134 -47.91 -15.56 -5.85
N ARG A 135 -48.50 -16.60 -5.25
CA ARG A 135 -47.88 -17.92 -5.10
C ARG A 135 -47.49 -18.44 -6.48
N PRO A 136 -46.25 -18.90 -6.73
CA PRO A 136 -45.96 -19.65 -7.94
C PRO A 136 -46.72 -20.98 -7.88
N ALA A 137 -47.50 -21.23 -8.93
CA ALA A 137 -48.24 -22.45 -9.14
C ALA A 137 -47.29 -23.65 -9.17
N ARG A 138 -47.66 -24.72 -8.46
CA ARG A 138 -47.06 -26.05 -8.62
C ARG A 138 -47.32 -26.53 -10.05
N SER A 139 -46.34 -26.46 -10.94
CA SER A 139 -46.37 -27.19 -12.21
C SER A 139 -46.00 -28.65 -11.95
N ARG A 140 -47.02 -29.51 -11.87
CA ARG A 140 -46.87 -30.93 -12.19
C ARG A 140 -46.86 -31.09 -13.72
N ARG A 141 -46.19 -32.17 -14.16
CA ARG A 141 -46.11 -32.78 -15.52
C ARG A 141 -44.85 -32.37 -16.29
N THR A 142 -44.08 -33.23 -16.94
CA THR A 142 -44.08 -34.70 -17.15
C THR A 142 -42.81 -35.06 -17.93
N ARG A 143 -42.26 -36.26 -17.67
CA ARG A 143 -41.50 -37.17 -18.56
C ARG A 143 -40.33 -36.64 -19.42
N ALA A 144 -39.16 -37.23 -19.20
CA ALA A 144 -38.34 -37.81 -20.26
C ALA A 144 -37.64 -39.07 -19.73
N HIS A 145 -37.91 -40.20 -20.38
CA HIS A 145 -37.20 -41.48 -20.26
C HIS A 145 -35.78 -41.34 -20.82
N PRO A 146 -34.82 -42.15 -20.33
CA PRO A 146 -33.86 -42.75 -21.26
C PRO A 146 -33.63 -44.23 -20.93
N GLN A 147 -33.92 -45.14 -21.86
CA GLN A 147 -33.31 -46.48 -21.96
C GLN A 147 -33.38 -46.97 -23.40
N GLY A 148 -32.26 -47.51 -23.90
CA GLY A 148 -32.14 -48.17 -25.21
C GLY A 148 -31.06 -47.55 -26.05
#